data_AF-A0A1M3N4U3-F1
#
_entry.id   AF-A0A1M3N4U3-F1
#
_cell.length_a   1.000
_cell.length_b   1.000
_cell.length_c   1.000
_cell.angle_alpha   90.00
_cell.angle_beta   90.00
_cell.angle_gamma   90.00
#
_symmetry.space_group_name_H-M   'P 1'
#
loop_
_entity.id
_entity.type
_entity.pdbx_description
1 polymer ?
#
loop_
_entity_poly.entity_id
_entity_poly.type
_entity_poly.pdbx_seq_one_letter_code
_entity_poly.pdbx_strand_id
1 'polypeptide(L)'
;MNADRLAALTGAQLVKIATEDASSFKPVGAELERRAPDPRAADALIDAYRKGAIPPWLVAHLLGCVRAAQGYEVAREVLLAAPGLLAESYAGPAMARIAGAAAHDDLVGIMMNAPRLRSREGAAYGLSVLKRPGTASLVLHAVQAGRVRRHPAAFIVGSLPDALPAILEWFSSEDETTEAMALDAAFSLVTQTAGDPDIGLAWAIRRTLDGGRVKQAPRTRQAMLMRIAPVLRRGT
;
A
#
# COMPACT_ATOMS: atom_id res chain seq x y z
N MET A 1 26.07 3.77 -4.68
CA MET A 1 26.59 4.77 -3.71
C MET A 1 26.53 4.16 -2.31
N ASN A 2 27.63 4.19 -1.53
CA ASN A 2 27.66 3.59 -0.18
C ASN A 2 26.82 4.42 0.83
N ALA A 3 26.22 3.77 1.82
CA ALA A 3 25.40 4.35 2.87
C ALA A 3 26.13 5.45 3.67
N ASP A 4 27.42 5.26 3.98
CA ASP A 4 28.21 6.25 4.73
C ASP A 4 28.30 7.59 4.00
N ARG A 5 28.41 7.54 2.67
CA ARG A 5 28.45 8.75 1.84
C ARG A 5 27.11 9.48 1.84
N LEU A 6 25.99 8.74 1.85
CA LEU A 6 24.65 9.32 1.93
C LEU A 6 24.41 10.00 3.27
N ALA A 7 24.85 9.37 4.37
CA ALA A 7 24.72 9.89 5.72
C ALA A 7 25.40 11.27 5.91
N ALA A 8 26.51 11.51 5.21
CA ALA A 8 27.26 12.77 5.28
C ALA A 8 26.61 13.95 4.51
N LEU A 9 25.62 13.69 3.63
CA LEU A 9 24.97 14.71 2.82
C LEU A 9 23.83 15.39 3.57
N THR A 10 23.48 16.62 3.20
CA THR A 10 22.26 17.32 3.66
C THR A 10 21.00 16.80 2.94
N GLY A 11 19.80 17.07 3.47
CA GLY A 11 18.53 16.69 2.83
C GLY A 11 18.40 17.26 1.41
N ALA A 12 18.79 18.53 1.21
CA ALA A 12 18.81 19.16 -0.11
C ALA A 12 19.78 18.48 -1.10
N GLN A 13 20.97 18.07 -0.65
CA GLN A 13 21.92 17.33 -1.49
C GLN A 13 21.40 15.94 -1.87
N LEU A 14 20.73 15.25 -0.94
CA LEU A 14 20.07 13.98 -1.20
C LEU A 14 18.96 14.12 -2.25
N VAL A 15 18.08 15.12 -2.10
CA VAL A 15 17.03 15.44 -3.07
C VAL A 15 17.60 15.74 -4.45
N LYS A 16 18.69 16.52 -4.52
CA LYS A 16 19.37 16.81 -5.78
C LYS A 16 19.86 15.53 -6.45
N ILE A 17 20.50 14.64 -5.72
CA ILE A 17 20.97 13.35 -6.26
C ILE A 17 19.82 12.51 -6.81
N ALA A 18 18.71 12.38 -6.05
CA ALA A 18 17.57 11.60 -6.53
C ALA A 18 16.85 12.24 -7.74
N THR A 19 16.93 13.56 -7.87
CA THR A 19 16.38 14.31 -9.01
C THR A 19 17.23 14.12 -10.27
N GLU A 20 18.56 14.13 -10.13
CA GLU A 20 19.51 13.95 -11.25
C GLU A 20 19.67 12.48 -11.65
N ASP A 21 19.52 11.55 -10.70
CA ASP A 21 19.59 10.11 -10.91
C ASP A 21 18.43 9.42 -10.20
N ALA A 22 17.34 9.20 -10.95
CA ALA A 22 16.14 8.54 -10.45
C ALA A 22 16.41 7.10 -9.99
N SER A 23 17.49 6.43 -10.41
CA SER A 23 17.81 5.08 -9.93
C SER A 23 18.27 5.07 -8.46
N SER A 24 18.77 6.22 -7.97
CA SER A 24 19.22 6.41 -6.60
C SER A 24 18.08 6.62 -5.59
N PHE A 25 16.82 6.67 -6.04
CA PHE A 25 15.69 7.07 -5.21
C PHE A 25 15.50 6.19 -3.96
N LYS A 26 15.72 4.88 -4.07
CA LYS A 26 15.57 3.95 -2.93
C LYS A 26 16.56 4.23 -1.80
N PRO A 27 17.89 4.20 -2.04
CA PRO A 27 18.85 4.48 -0.97
C PRO A 27 18.75 5.93 -0.47
N VAL A 28 18.43 6.90 -1.33
CA VAL A 28 18.16 8.28 -0.90
C VAL A 28 16.91 8.37 0.00
N GLY A 29 15.80 7.77 -0.41
CA GLY A 29 14.55 7.76 0.36
C GLY A 29 14.74 7.11 1.73
N ALA A 30 15.46 5.98 1.79
CA ALA A 30 15.80 5.30 3.05
C ALA A 30 16.69 6.14 3.99
N GLU A 31 17.54 7.00 3.44
CA GLU A 31 18.34 7.96 4.22
C GLU A 31 17.48 9.13 4.72
N LEU A 32 16.64 9.71 3.86
CA LEU A 32 15.71 10.78 4.24
C LEU A 32 14.74 10.32 5.34
N GLU A 33 14.22 9.09 5.25
CA GLU A 33 13.30 8.51 6.23
C GLU A 33 13.95 8.27 7.61
N ARG A 34 15.28 8.19 7.70
CA ARG A 34 15.99 8.08 9.00
C ARG A 34 16.18 9.42 9.70
N ARG A 35 15.93 10.55 9.03
CA ARG A 35 16.20 11.90 9.52
C ARG A 35 14.97 12.59 10.09
N ALA A 36 15.16 13.64 10.88
CA ALA A 36 14.07 14.55 11.22
C ALA A 36 13.48 15.18 9.94
N PRO A 37 12.18 15.53 9.93
CA PRO A 37 11.59 16.23 8.79
C PRO A 37 12.36 17.48 8.38
N ASP A 38 12.59 17.66 7.08
CA ASP A 38 13.38 18.75 6.52
C ASP A 38 12.51 19.61 5.56
N PRO A 39 11.98 20.75 6.02
CA PRO A 39 11.20 21.67 5.20
C PRO A 39 11.93 22.14 3.94
N ARG A 40 13.24 22.41 4.01
CA ARG A 40 14.00 22.91 2.86
C ARG A 40 14.15 21.85 1.78
N ALA A 41 14.34 20.59 2.17
CA ALA A 41 14.34 19.47 1.24
C ALA A 41 12.97 19.29 0.57
N ALA A 42 11.87 19.46 1.32
CA ALA A 42 10.53 19.43 0.76
C ALA A 42 10.26 20.58 -0.22
N ASP A 43 10.66 21.82 0.10
CA ASP A 43 10.52 22.96 -0.81
C ASP A 43 11.26 22.74 -2.13
N ALA A 44 12.48 22.19 -2.07
CA ALA A 44 13.26 21.85 -3.27
C ALA A 44 12.56 20.78 -4.14
N LEU A 45 11.96 19.76 -3.51
CA LEU A 45 11.17 18.74 -4.22
C LEU A 45 9.92 19.33 -4.87
N ILE A 46 9.20 20.19 -4.14
CA ILE A 46 7.99 20.85 -4.63
C ILE A 46 8.35 21.73 -5.83
N ASP A 47 9.36 22.59 -5.72
CA ASP A 47 9.81 23.45 -6.80
C ASP A 47 10.23 22.65 -8.05
N ALA A 48 11.00 21.57 -7.87
CA ALA A 48 11.39 20.68 -8.97
C ALA A 48 10.16 20.04 -9.65
N TYR A 49 9.17 19.59 -8.88
CA TYR A 49 7.93 19.04 -9.43
C TYR A 49 7.12 20.08 -10.20
N ARG A 50 6.96 21.29 -9.65
CA ARG A 50 6.24 22.40 -10.31
C ARG A 50 6.89 22.80 -11.64
N LYS A 51 8.22 22.71 -11.73
CA LYS A 51 8.98 22.94 -12.97
C LYS A 51 8.97 21.76 -13.95
N GLY A 52 8.35 20.64 -13.59
CA GLY A 52 8.34 19.42 -14.39
C GLY A 52 9.69 18.69 -14.44
N ALA A 53 10.62 19.00 -13.54
CA ALA A 53 11.96 18.41 -13.51
C ALA A 53 11.98 17.00 -12.89
N ILE A 54 10.97 16.65 -12.10
CA ILE A 54 10.81 15.31 -11.52
C ILE A 54 9.41 14.75 -11.79
N PRO A 55 9.29 13.44 -12.06
CA PRO A 55 8.01 12.83 -12.31
C PRO A 55 7.16 12.74 -11.03
N PRO A 56 5.80 12.72 -11.15
CA PRO A 56 4.88 12.71 -10.01
C PRO A 56 5.13 11.58 -9.00
N TRP A 57 5.48 10.37 -9.47
CA TRP A 57 5.72 9.23 -8.58
C TRP A 57 6.95 9.43 -7.69
N LEU A 58 8.01 10.05 -8.23
CA LEU A 58 9.27 10.26 -7.53
C LEU A 58 9.13 11.36 -6.48
N VAL A 59 8.47 12.47 -6.83
CA VAL A 59 8.20 13.53 -5.85
C VAL A 59 7.32 12.99 -4.71
N ALA A 60 6.28 12.22 -5.01
CA ALA A 60 5.42 11.64 -3.98
C ALA A 60 6.21 10.72 -3.05
N HIS A 61 7.02 9.81 -3.61
CA HIS A 61 7.88 8.93 -2.82
C HIS A 61 8.81 9.72 -1.89
N LEU A 62 9.57 10.67 -2.45
CA LEU A 62 10.56 11.43 -1.70
C LEU A 62 9.92 12.37 -0.66
N LEU A 63 8.80 13.03 -0.96
CA LEU A 63 8.05 13.82 0.02
C LEU A 63 7.59 12.96 1.20
N GLY A 64 7.14 11.73 0.92
CA GLY A 64 6.79 10.75 1.95
C GLY A 64 7.98 10.36 2.83
N CYS A 65 9.19 10.27 2.27
CA CYS A 65 10.41 10.01 3.04
C CYS A 65 10.88 11.23 3.85
N VAL A 66 10.74 12.45 3.30
CA VAL A 66 11.09 13.72 3.98
C VAL A 66 10.13 14.01 5.15
N ARG A 67 8.84 13.70 5.02
CA ARG A 67 7.81 13.89 6.06
C ARG A 67 7.59 15.33 6.53
N ALA A 68 8.00 16.32 5.75
CA ALA A 68 7.71 17.73 6.07
C ALA A 68 6.26 18.07 5.71
N ALA A 69 5.57 18.78 6.60
CA ALA A 69 4.14 19.05 6.51
C ALA A 69 3.70 19.72 5.19
N GLN A 70 4.50 20.67 4.66
CA GLN A 70 4.19 21.36 3.40
C GLN A 70 4.13 20.44 2.17
N GLY A 71 4.69 19.22 2.26
CA GLY A 71 4.60 18.21 1.21
C GLY A 71 3.21 17.57 1.09
N TYR A 72 2.35 17.72 2.11
CA TYR A 72 1.05 17.03 2.17
C TYR A 72 0.14 17.39 0.99
N GLU A 73 -0.06 18.69 0.74
CA GLU A 73 -0.93 19.16 -0.34
C GLU A 73 -0.43 18.74 -1.72
N VAL A 74 0.89 18.69 -1.92
CA VAL A 74 1.47 18.23 -3.19
C VAL A 74 1.31 16.71 -3.34
N ALA A 75 1.48 15.93 -2.27
CA ALA A 75 1.19 14.50 -2.32
C ALA A 75 -0.30 14.24 -2.64
N ARG A 76 -1.20 15.00 -2.02
CA ARG A 76 -2.64 14.94 -2.28
C ARG A 76 -2.98 15.32 -3.72
N GLU A 77 -2.38 16.40 -4.24
CA GLU A 77 -2.53 16.80 -5.63
C GLU A 77 -2.08 15.68 -6.58
N VAL A 78 -0.90 15.10 -6.36
CA VAL A 78 -0.39 13.98 -7.17
C VAL A 78 -1.35 12.80 -7.15
N LEU A 79 -1.90 12.47 -5.97
CA LEU A 79 -2.87 11.39 -5.81
C LEU A 79 -4.16 11.64 -6.60
N LEU A 80 -4.69 12.87 -6.59
CA LEU A 80 -5.93 13.23 -7.27
C LEU A 80 -5.74 13.44 -8.78
N ALA A 81 -4.57 13.92 -9.19
CA ALA A 81 -4.20 14.08 -10.60
C ALA A 81 -4.03 12.72 -11.31
N ALA A 82 -3.61 11.67 -10.58
CA ALA A 82 -3.46 10.26 -10.98
C ALA A 82 -3.35 10.01 -12.50
N PRO A 83 -2.16 10.20 -13.10
CA PRO A 83 -1.93 9.98 -14.52
C PRO A 83 -1.74 8.49 -14.92
N GLY A 84 -1.89 7.53 -14.01
CA GLY A 84 -1.71 6.09 -14.31
C GLY A 84 -0.25 5.64 -14.49
N LEU A 85 0.69 6.32 -13.83
CA LEU A 85 2.14 6.12 -13.96
C LEU A 85 2.80 5.73 -12.63
N LEU A 86 2.15 4.85 -11.86
CA LEU A 86 2.59 4.38 -10.54
C LEU A 86 2.57 5.44 -9.41
N ALA A 87 2.28 6.70 -9.73
CA ALA A 87 2.28 7.79 -8.76
C ALA A 87 1.27 7.57 -7.62
N GLU A 88 0.12 6.96 -7.93
CA GLU A 88 -0.91 6.62 -6.95
C GLU A 88 -0.40 5.68 -5.85
N SER A 89 0.51 4.75 -6.19
CA SER A 89 1.09 3.79 -5.25
C SER A 89 2.06 4.44 -4.25
N TYR A 90 2.49 5.68 -4.50
CA TYR A 90 3.38 6.44 -3.62
C TYR A 90 2.67 7.59 -2.92
N ALA A 91 1.71 8.23 -3.57
CA ALA A 91 1.10 9.47 -3.08
C ALA A 91 0.23 9.26 -1.83
N GLY A 92 -0.61 8.23 -1.77
CA GLY A 92 -1.37 7.89 -0.56
C GLY A 92 -0.44 7.55 0.63
N PRO A 93 0.54 6.64 0.45
CA PRO A 93 1.57 6.38 1.45
C PRO A 93 2.34 7.62 1.90
N ALA A 94 2.63 8.56 0.99
CA ALA A 94 3.29 9.81 1.34
C ALA A 94 2.43 10.68 2.24
N MET A 95 1.14 10.86 1.93
CA MET A 95 0.19 11.57 2.79
C MET A 95 0.16 10.96 4.20
N ALA A 96 0.08 9.63 4.30
CA ALA A 96 0.10 8.91 5.56
C ALA A 96 1.40 9.10 6.35
N ARG A 97 2.57 9.08 5.69
CA ARG A 97 3.87 9.31 6.36
C ARG A 97 4.06 10.77 6.81
N ILE A 98 3.51 11.74 6.07
CA ILE A 98 3.65 13.17 6.37
C ILE A 98 2.75 13.58 7.54
N ALA A 99 1.47 13.22 7.52
CA ALA A 99 0.49 13.67 8.51
C ALA A 99 0.09 12.61 9.55
N GLY A 100 0.58 11.38 9.41
CA GLY A 100 0.28 10.29 10.35
C GLY A 100 -1.23 10.07 10.48
N ALA A 101 -1.69 9.94 11.73
CA ALA A 101 -3.11 9.71 12.02
C ALA A 101 -4.06 10.80 11.48
N ALA A 102 -3.57 12.04 11.31
CA ALA A 102 -4.37 13.14 10.78
C ALA A 102 -4.71 12.98 9.28
N ALA A 103 -3.98 12.14 8.53
CA ALA A 103 -4.28 11.83 7.13
C ALA A 103 -5.51 10.92 6.97
N HIS A 104 -5.98 10.29 8.05
CA HIS A 104 -6.95 9.19 7.98
C HIS A 104 -8.23 9.60 7.24
N ASP A 105 -8.92 10.65 7.70
CA ASP A 105 -10.24 10.99 7.17
C ASP A 105 -10.18 11.48 5.72
N ASP A 106 -9.10 12.19 5.34
CA ASP A 106 -8.85 12.59 3.95
C ASP A 106 -8.60 11.37 3.06
N LEU A 107 -7.79 10.41 3.51
CA LEU A 107 -7.55 9.16 2.77
C LEU A 107 -8.83 8.31 2.64
N VAL A 108 -9.66 8.22 3.68
CA VAL A 108 -10.98 7.56 3.58
C VAL A 108 -11.87 8.29 2.58
N GLY A 109 -11.92 9.63 2.66
CA GLY A 109 -12.67 10.47 1.74
C GLY A 109 -12.28 10.25 0.27
N ILE A 110 -10.97 10.24 -0.01
CA ILE A 110 -10.43 9.99 -1.35
C ILE A 110 -10.72 8.56 -1.80
N MET A 111 -10.51 7.55 -0.94
CA MET A 111 -10.79 6.14 -1.26
C MET A 111 -12.25 5.92 -1.67
N MET A 112 -13.18 6.58 -1.00
CA MET A 112 -14.60 6.39 -1.26
C MET A 112 -15.12 7.24 -2.43
N ASN A 113 -14.57 8.45 -2.63
CA ASN A 113 -15.23 9.46 -3.46
C ASN A 113 -14.40 10.00 -4.64
N ALA A 114 -13.08 9.75 -4.72
CA ALA A 114 -12.28 10.30 -5.80
C ALA A 114 -12.83 9.89 -7.18
N PRO A 115 -12.80 10.75 -8.21
CA PRO A 115 -13.40 10.43 -9.51
C PRO A 115 -12.65 9.29 -10.22
N ARG A 116 -11.34 9.17 -9.98
CA ARG A 116 -10.48 8.18 -10.63
C ARG A 116 -10.26 6.97 -9.72
N LEU A 117 -10.48 5.77 -10.27
CA LEU A 117 -10.25 4.50 -9.57
C LEU A 117 -8.83 4.36 -8.99
N ARG A 118 -7.82 4.79 -9.75
CA ARG A 118 -6.41 4.75 -9.31
C ARG A 118 -6.15 5.63 -8.10
N SER A 119 -6.78 6.81 -8.01
CA SER A 119 -6.70 7.66 -6.82
C SER A 119 -7.31 6.98 -5.59
N ARG A 120 -8.44 6.28 -5.76
CA ARG A 120 -9.08 5.54 -4.67
C ARG A 120 -8.18 4.41 -4.15
N GLU A 121 -7.57 3.66 -5.07
CA GLU A 121 -6.61 2.60 -4.73
C GLU A 121 -5.37 3.15 -4.05
N GLY A 122 -4.80 4.25 -4.56
CA GLY A 122 -3.67 4.92 -3.93
C GLY A 122 -3.99 5.38 -2.50
N ALA A 123 -5.20 5.88 -2.26
CA ALA A 123 -5.66 6.23 -0.91
C ALA A 123 -5.79 5.00 -0.01
N ALA A 124 -6.28 3.87 -0.53
CA ALA A 124 -6.31 2.61 0.21
C ALA A 124 -4.90 2.11 0.59
N TYR A 125 -3.91 2.27 -0.30
CA TYR A 125 -2.49 2.04 0.05
C TYR A 125 -2.01 3.00 1.15
N GLY A 126 -2.44 4.26 1.13
CA GLY A 126 -2.15 5.22 2.20
C GLY A 126 -2.70 4.76 3.55
N LEU A 127 -3.95 4.27 3.60
CA LEU A 127 -4.56 3.76 4.82
C LEU A 127 -3.77 2.58 5.42
N SER A 128 -3.19 1.72 4.58
CA SER A 128 -2.40 0.57 5.06
C SER A 128 -1.12 1.00 5.78
N VAL A 129 -0.52 2.12 5.39
CA VAL A 129 0.66 2.69 6.07
C VAL A 129 0.33 3.16 7.48
N LEU A 130 -0.91 3.61 7.74
CA LEU A 130 -1.34 4.03 9.07
C LEU A 130 -1.48 2.87 10.05
N LYS A 131 -1.61 1.62 9.55
CA LYS A 131 -1.73 0.38 10.35
C LYS A 131 -2.77 0.48 11.48
N ARG A 132 -3.88 1.17 11.23
CA ARG A 132 -4.94 1.34 12.23
C ARG A 132 -5.82 0.09 12.31
N PRO A 133 -6.24 -0.34 13.51
CA PRO A 133 -7.24 -1.40 13.65
C PRO A 133 -8.49 -1.11 12.83
N GLY A 134 -9.03 -2.12 12.15
CA GLY A 134 -10.24 -1.99 11.33
C GLY A 134 -10.00 -1.46 9.91
N THR A 135 -8.75 -1.16 9.54
CA THR A 135 -8.40 -0.82 8.15
C THR A 135 -8.81 -1.94 7.18
N ALA A 136 -8.67 -3.20 7.58
CA ALA A 136 -9.08 -4.34 6.77
C ALA A 136 -10.59 -4.31 6.42
N SER A 137 -11.45 -4.12 7.43
CA SER A 137 -12.90 -4.03 7.25
C SER A 137 -13.31 -2.81 6.43
N LEU A 138 -12.64 -1.68 6.61
CA LEU A 138 -12.86 -0.47 5.83
C LEU A 138 -12.53 -0.69 4.34
N VAL A 139 -11.43 -1.38 4.04
CA VAL A 139 -11.04 -1.73 2.67
C VAL A 139 -12.01 -2.75 2.06
N LEU A 140 -12.46 -3.75 2.82
CA LEU A 140 -13.51 -4.68 2.37
C LEU A 140 -14.79 -3.93 2.01
N HIS A 141 -15.23 -2.98 2.84
CA HIS A 141 -16.41 -2.16 2.56
C HIS A 141 -16.25 -1.36 1.25
N ALA A 142 -15.06 -0.80 1.00
CA ALA A 142 -14.76 -0.10 -0.25
C ALA A 142 -14.80 -1.04 -1.48
N VAL A 143 -14.42 -2.31 -1.33
CA VAL A 143 -14.55 -3.34 -2.40
C VAL A 143 -16.02 -3.67 -2.65
N GLN A 144 -16.80 -3.93 -1.59
CA GLN A 144 -18.24 -4.24 -1.70
C GLN A 144 -19.01 -3.09 -2.35
N ALA A 145 -18.64 -1.84 -2.05
CA ALA A 145 -19.21 -0.64 -2.65
C ALA A 145 -18.69 -0.32 -4.07
N GLY A 146 -17.85 -1.19 -4.66
CA GLY A 146 -17.26 -0.99 -5.99
C GLY A 146 -16.33 0.22 -6.10
N ARG A 147 -15.81 0.71 -4.97
CA ARG A 147 -14.93 1.89 -4.91
C ARG A 147 -13.48 1.52 -5.19
N VAL A 148 -13.05 0.34 -4.77
CA VAL A 148 -11.70 -0.20 -4.98
C VAL A 148 -11.79 -1.58 -5.60
N ARG A 149 -10.85 -1.95 -6.48
CA ARG A 149 -10.80 -3.30 -7.03
C ARG A 149 -10.34 -4.30 -5.96
N ARG A 150 -10.94 -5.50 -5.99
CA ARG A 150 -10.64 -6.60 -5.05
C ARG A 150 -9.16 -6.96 -5.00
N HIS A 151 -8.48 -7.08 -6.15
CA HIS A 151 -7.10 -7.56 -6.19
C HIS A 151 -6.08 -6.60 -5.51
N PRO A 152 -6.04 -5.29 -5.83
CA PRO A 152 -5.23 -4.33 -5.06
C PRO A 152 -5.63 -4.26 -3.58
N ALA A 153 -6.92 -4.29 -3.28
CA ALA A 153 -7.42 -4.29 -1.92
C ALA A 153 -6.92 -5.50 -1.12
N ALA A 154 -6.91 -6.68 -1.71
CA ALA A 154 -6.42 -7.90 -1.08
C ALA A 154 -4.92 -7.84 -0.77
N PHE A 155 -4.13 -7.28 -1.68
CA PHE A 155 -2.70 -7.01 -1.42
C PHE A 155 -2.53 -6.08 -0.22
N ILE A 156 -3.32 -5.02 -0.14
CA ILE A 156 -3.34 -4.08 0.98
C ILE A 156 -3.72 -4.82 2.27
N VAL A 157 -4.82 -5.56 2.30
CA VAL A 157 -5.26 -6.29 3.50
C VAL A 157 -4.20 -7.27 3.96
N GLY A 158 -3.60 -8.04 3.05
CA GLY A 158 -2.54 -9.00 3.38
C GLY A 158 -1.29 -8.36 4.02
N SER A 159 -1.10 -7.04 3.89
CA SER A 159 0.01 -6.31 4.50
C SER A 159 -0.28 -5.75 5.89
N LEU A 160 -1.54 -5.85 6.36
CA LEU A 160 -1.96 -5.28 7.64
C LEU A 160 -1.60 -6.18 8.83
N PRO A 161 -1.29 -5.60 10.01
CA PRO A 161 -1.00 -6.39 11.21
C PRO A 161 -2.17 -7.27 11.69
N ASP A 162 -3.41 -6.83 11.46
CA ASP A 162 -4.65 -7.51 11.84
C ASP A 162 -5.28 -8.31 10.69
N ALA A 163 -4.52 -8.56 9.61
CA ALA A 163 -4.99 -9.25 8.42
C ALA A 163 -5.52 -10.66 8.74
N LEU A 164 -4.78 -11.44 9.53
CA LEU A 164 -5.09 -12.84 9.78
C LEU A 164 -6.45 -13.03 10.48
N PRO A 165 -6.73 -12.38 11.63
CA PRO A 165 -8.05 -12.45 12.24
C PRO A 165 -9.19 -12.07 11.28
N ALA A 166 -9.04 -10.97 10.53
CA ALA A 166 -10.05 -10.51 9.58
C ALA A 166 -10.30 -11.53 8.45
N ILE A 167 -9.23 -12.08 7.88
CA ILE A 167 -9.32 -13.10 6.82
C ILE A 167 -10.05 -14.35 7.31
N LEU A 168 -9.74 -14.83 8.52
CA LEU A 168 -10.40 -16.02 9.10
C LEU A 168 -11.90 -15.80 9.35
N GLU A 169 -12.27 -14.60 9.81
CA GLU A 169 -13.66 -14.20 9.95
C GLU A 169 -14.38 -14.22 8.58
N TRP A 170 -13.78 -13.58 7.57
CA TRP A 170 -14.36 -13.45 6.24
C TRP A 170 -14.52 -14.77 5.49
N PHE A 171 -13.66 -15.76 5.73
CA PHE A 171 -13.83 -17.12 5.20
C PHE A 171 -15.13 -17.80 5.64
N SER A 172 -15.67 -17.39 6.79
CA SER A 172 -16.92 -17.92 7.31
C SER A 172 -18.14 -17.20 6.74
N SER A 173 -17.95 -16.15 5.93
CA SER A 173 -19.03 -15.37 5.34
C SER A 173 -19.82 -16.17 4.31
N GLU A 174 -21.12 -15.91 4.23
CA GLU A 174 -21.98 -16.39 3.15
C GLU A 174 -21.97 -15.44 1.93
N ASP A 175 -21.44 -14.22 2.08
CA ASP A 175 -21.27 -13.27 0.99
C ASP A 175 -20.09 -13.66 0.09
N GLU A 176 -20.40 -13.96 -1.18
CA GLU A 176 -19.41 -14.42 -2.17
C GLU A 176 -18.29 -13.39 -2.39
N THR A 177 -18.59 -12.09 -2.30
CA THR A 177 -17.58 -11.03 -2.47
C THR A 177 -16.58 -11.04 -1.31
N THR A 178 -17.08 -11.18 -0.08
CA THR A 178 -16.28 -11.25 1.15
C THR A 178 -15.43 -12.51 1.18
N GLU A 179 -15.98 -13.67 0.81
CA GLU A 179 -15.21 -14.91 0.72
C GLU A 179 -14.10 -14.80 -0.34
N ALA A 180 -14.41 -14.26 -1.52
CA ALA A 180 -13.41 -14.08 -2.57
C ALA A 180 -12.31 -13.10 -2.16
N MET A 181 -12.67 -12.05 -1.40
CA MET A 181 -11.71 -11.14 -0.80
C MET A 181 -10.81 -11.85 0.23
N ALA A 182 -11.38 -12.72 1.08
CA ALA A 182 -10.63 -13.52 2.04
C ALA A 182 -9.57 -14.41 1.35
N LEU A 183 -9.95 -15.08 0.26
CA LEU A 183 -9.04 -15.91 -0.54
C LEU A 183 -7.88 -15.10 -1.15
N ASP A 184 -8.18 -13.98 -1.81
CA ASP A 184 -7.16 -13.12 -2.42
C ASP A 184 -6.23 -12.51 -1.34
N ALA A 185 -6.78 -12.12 -0.19
CA ALA A 185 -6.03 -11.54 0.92
C ALA A 185 -5.16 -12.60 1.62
N ALA A 186 -5.65 -13.83 1.76
CA ALA A 186 -4.87 -14.96 2.27
C ALA A 186 -3.67 -15.28 1.36
N PHE A 187 -3.89 -15.29 0.03
CA PHE A 187 -2.79 -15.42 -0.93
C PHE A 187 -1.75 -14.30 -0.73
N SER A 188 -2.23 -13.05 -0.65
CA SER A 188 -1.37 -11.89 -0.49
C SER A 188 -0.56 -11.95 0.81
N LEU A 189 -1.20 -12.27 1.93
CA LEU A 189 -0.56 -12.45 3.23
C LEU A 189 0.56 -13.49 3.15
N VAL A 190 0.27 -14.69 2.61
CA VAL A 190 1.29 -15.75 2.42
C VAL A 190 2.45 -15.25 1.57
N THR A 191 2.19 -14.63 0.42
CA THR A 191 3.29 -14.16 -0.46
C THR A 191 4.13 -13.04 0.16
N GLN A 192 3.61 -12.32 1.14
CA GLN A 192 4.30 -11.21 1.79
C GLN A 192 5.05 -11.66 3.05
N THR A 193 4.61 -12.73 3.72
CA THR A 193 5.26 -13.26 4.94
C THR A 193 6.16 -14.47 4.67
N ALA A 194 5.98 -15.17 3.56
CA ALA A 194 6.74 -16.37 3.21
C ALA A 194 8.18 -16.08 2.78
N GLY A 195 9.13 -16.84 3.34
CA GLY A 195 10.31 -17.27 2.59
C GLY A 195 9.95 -18.37 1.58
N ASP A 196 10.91 -18.76 0.72
CA ASP A 196 10.77 -19.74 -0.39
C ASP A 196 9.88 -21.00 -0.16
N PRO A 197 9.78 -21.64 1.03
CA PRO A 197 8.99 -22.88 1.19
C PRO A 197 7.45 -22.77 1.06
N ASP A 198 6.83 -21.59 1.08
CA ASP A 198 5.36 -21.44 1.04
C ASP A 198 4.77 -21.13 -0.35
N ILE A 199 5.59 -21.18 -1.40
CA ILE A 199 5.15 -21.02 -2.80
C ILE A 199 4.08 -22.07 -3.18
N GLY A 200 4.17 -23.29 -2.66
CA GLY A 200 3.18 -24.34 -2.89
C GLY A 200 1.77 -23.98 -2.39
N LEU A 201 1.68 -23.25 -1.27
CA LEU A 201 0.42 -22.75 -0.72
C LEU A 201 -0.15 -21.61 -1.57
N ALA A 202 0.70 -20.68 -1.98
CA ALA A 202 0.32 -19.61 -2.90
C ALA A 202 -0.28 -20.19 -4.20
N TRP A 203 0.34 -21.23 -4.79
CA TRP A 203 -0.19 -21.93 -5.96
C TRP A 203 -1.48 -22.72 -5.70
N ALA A 204 -1.68 -23.26 -4.49
CA ALA A 204 -2.93 -23.92 -4.13
C ALA A 204 -4.10 -22.92 -4.04
N ILE A 205 -3.86 -21.75 -3.43
CA ILE A 205 -4.84 -20.66 -3.40
C ILE A 205 -5.10 -20.12 -4.81
N ARG A 206 -4.04 -19.92 -5.61
CA ARG A 206 -4.14 -19.45 -7.00
C ARG A 206 -4.97 -20.40 -7.89
N ARG A 207 -4.70 -21.72 -7.84
CA ARG A 207 -5.49 -22.72 -8.58
C ARG A 207 -6.96 -22.71 -8.23
N THR A 208 -7.28 -22.33 -6.99
CA THR A 208 -8.65 -22.20 -6.51
C THR A 208 -9.34 -20.98 -7.12
N LEU A 209 -8.62 -19.86 -7.20
CA LEU A 209 -9.09 -18.63 -7.83
C LEU A 209 -9.29 -18.81 -9.35
N ASP A 210 -8.33 -19.47 -10.00
CA ASP A 210 -8.34 -19.71 -11.46
C ASP A 210 -9.36 -20.79 -11.87
N GLY A 211 -9.75 -21.68 -10.95
CA GLY A 211 -10.74 -22.75 -11.17
C GLY A 211 -12.19 -22.29 -11.35
N GLY A 212 -12.47 -20.98 -11.29
CA GLY A 212 -13.66 -20.33 -11.83
C GLY A 212 -15.01 -20.97 -11.49
N ARG A 213 -15.72 -20.40 -10.50
CA ARG A 213 -17.16 -20.64 -10.23
C ARG A 213 -17.52 -22.11 -10.03
N VAL A 214 -17.15 -22.65 -8.88
CA VAL A 214 -18.00 -23.66 -8.25
C VAL A 214 -18.35 -23.05 -6.92
N LYS A 215 -19.65 -22.89 -6.62
CA LYS A 215 -20.14 -22.76 -5.24
C LYS A 215 -19.30 -23.72 -4.43
N GLN A 216 -18.29 -23.25 -3.72
CA GLN A 216 -17.36 -24.18 -3.10
C GLN A 216 -18.20 -24.93 -2.09
N ALA A 217 -18.43 -26.22 -2.34
CA ALA A 217 -19.19 -27.03 -1.43
C ALA A 217 -18.61 -26.81 -0.02
N PRO A 218 -19.42 -26.68 1.04
CA PRO A 218 -18.93 -26.36 2.39
C PRO A 218 -17.72 -27.20 2.84
N ARG A 219 -17.56 -28.42 2.31
CA ARG A 219 -16.40 -29.29 2.50
C ARG A 219 -15.08 -28.76 1.90
N THR A 220 -15.10 -28.14 0.72
CA THR A 220 -13.92 -27.52 0.10
C THR A 220 -13.50 -26.28 0.91
N ARG A 221 -14.47 -25.48 1.35
CA ARG A 221 -14.27 -24.32 2.25
C ARG A 221 -13.63 -24.76 3.58
N GLN A 222 -14.19 -25.81 4.20
CA GLN A 222 -13.62 -26.40 5.42
C GLN A 222 -12.22 -26.97 5.19
N ALA A 223 -11.98 -27.69 4.10
CA ALA A 223 -10.67 -28.25 3.77
C ALA A 223 -9.61 -27.15 3.50
N MET A 224 -10.01 -26.03 2.91
CA MET A 224 -9.17 -24.85 2.74
C MET A 224 -8.83 -24.20 4.05
N LEU A 225 -9.83 -23.93 4.90
CA LEU A 225 -9.59 -23.41 6.25
C LEU A 225 -8.65 -24.32 7.04
N MET A 226 -8.85 -25.65 6.97
CA MET A 226 -7.99 -26.62 7.65
C MET A 226 -6.57 -26.69 7.10
N ARG A 227 -6.32 -26.28 5.85
CA ARG A 227 -4.99 -26.24 5.23
C ARG A 227 -4.30 -24.89 5.36
N ILE A 228 -5.06 -23.80 5.22
CA ILE A 228 -4.58 -22.43 5.23
C ILE A 228 -4.38 -21.95 6.67
N ALA A 229 -5.35 -22.19 7.57
CA ALA A 229 -5.28 -21.67 8.94
C ALA A 229 -4.05 -22.14 9.74
N PRO A 230 -3.60 -23.41 9.69
CA PRO A 230 -2.38 -23.82 10.37
C PRO A 230 -1.11 -23.16 9.82
N VAL A 231 -1.08 -22.85 8.51
CA VAL A 231 0.08 -22.19 7.89
C VAL A 231 0.08 -20.70 8.21
N LEU A 232 -1.08 -20.05 8.11
CA LEU A 232 -1.23 -18.65 8.48
C LEU A 232 -0.87 -18.40 9.95
N ARG A 233 -1.12 -19.36 10.86
CA ARG A 233 -0.73 -19.28 12.28
C ARG A 233 0.76 -19.49 12.55
N ARG A 234 1.54 -20.03 11.60
CA ARG A 234 2.99 -20.28 11.76
C ARG A 234 3.87 -19.16 11.23
N GLY A 235 3.33 -18.31 10.34
CA GLY A 235 4.05 -17.21 9.68
C GLY A 235 3.89 -15.84 10.35
N THR A 236 3.25 -15.78 11.52
CA THR A 236 3.07 -14.59 12.38
C THR A 236 3.84 -14.77 13.68
#